data_AF-A0A1I2J582-F1
#
_entry.id   AF-A0A1I2J582-F1
#
_cell.length_a   1.000
_cell.length_b   1.000
_cell.length_c   1.000
_cell.angle_alpha   90.00
_cell.angle_beta   90.00
_cell.angle_gamma   90.00
#
_symmetry.space_group_name_H-M   'P 1'
#
loop_
_entity.id
_entity.type
_entity.pdbx_description
1 polymer ?
#
loop_
_entity_poly.entity_id
_entity_poly.type
_entity_poly.pdbx_seq_one_letter_code
_entity_poly.pdbx_strand_id
1 'polypeptide(L)'
;MENTSGGGRNAVVPPEIDNWNWGAFLLTWIWGLGNNTFIAFLMFVPFVNIPMWFILGVKGSAWAWRNKRWESVEAFKRTQRKWAMWGPAVVVFFVLFSGGMFWTMATIFKNSDAYKLALNAVQVNPEATRILGAPIKPGFPTGSMQTSGPDGRASLAFDVEGPKGKGTVYVMAIEAMGQWRLDEAVFEDEATKHRIDLRAESDPGK
;
A
#
# COMPACT_ATOMS: atom_id res chain seq x y z
N MET A 1 -6.08 -38.81 28.11
CA MET A 1 -7.04 -38.95 26.99
C MET A 1 -6.33 -39.66 25.85
N GLU A 2 -7.00 -40.58 25.18
CA GLU A 2 -6.46 -41.20 23.96
C GLU A 2 -6.31 -40.13 22.87
N ASN A 3 -5.21 -40.18 22.13
CA ASN A 3 -4.95 -39.21 21.09
C ASN A 3 -5.84 -39.52 19.87
N THR A 4 -6.82 -38.64 19.61
CA THR A 4 -7.80 -38.75 18.54
C THR A 4 -7.45 -37.97 17.27
N SER A 5 -6.32 -37.24 17.26
CA SER A 5 -5.93 -36.38 16.13
C SER A 5 -5.83 -37.17 14.81
N GLY A 6 -6.08 -36.50 13.68
CA GLY A 6 -6.05 -37.15 12.37
C GLY A 6 -7.21 -38.13 12.11
N GLY A 7 -8.13 -38.32 13.07
CA GLY A 7 -9.31 -39.19 12.91
C GLY A 7 -10.45 -38.58 12.09
N GLY A 8 -10.21 -37.49 11.36
CA GLY A 8 -11.20 -36.83 10.52
C GLY A 8 -12.43 -36.39 11.30
N ARG A 9 -13.63 -36.73 10.82
CA ARG A 9 -14.90 -36.35 11.46
C ARG A 9 -15.12 -36.99 12.83
N ASN A 10 -14.49 -38.13 13.09
CA ASN A 10 -14.65 -38.89 14.34
C ASN A 10 -13.66 -38.44 15.43
N ALA A 11 -12.70 -37.57 15.10
CA ALA A 11 -11.75 -37.07 16.07
C ALA A 11 -12.43 -36.12 17.07
N VAL A 12 -12.41 -36.52 18.34
CA VAL A 12 -12.80 -35.66 19.47
C VAL A 12 -11.77 -34.54 19.59
N VAL A 13 -12.22 -33.29 19.48
CA VAL A 13 -11.34 -32.11 19.60
C VAL A 13 -11.25 -31.73 21.08
N PRO A 14 -10.06 -31.71 21.70
CA PRO A 14 -9.89 -31.23 23.07
C PRO A 14 -10.37 -29.76 23.20
N PRO A 15 -11.23 -29.43 24.19
CA PRO A 15 -11.77 -28.07 24.32
C PRO A 15 -10.70 -26.97 24.45
N GLU A 16 -9.58 -27.31 25.10
CA GLU A 16 -8.40 -26.45 25.28
C GLU A 16 -7.69 -26.03 23.99
N ILE A 17 -7.98 -26.66 22.84
CA ILE A 17 -7.43 -26.26 21.53
C ILE A 17 -8.47 -25.64 20.61
N ASP A 18 -9.76 -25.69 20.96
CA ASP A 18 -10.85 -25.16 20.14
C ASP A 18 -11.04 -23.65 20.38
N ASN A 19 -9.97 -22.91 20.14
CA ASN A 19 -9.89 -21.46 20.27
C ASN A 19 -9.60 -20.81 18.92
N TRP A 20 -9.85 -19.49 18.85
CA TRP A 20 -9.54 -18.67 17.69
C TRP A 20 -8.09 -18.87 17.22
N ASN A 21 -7.94 -19.07 15.91
CA ASN A 21 -6.67 -19.38 15.26
C ASN A 21 -6.18 -18.19 14.42
N TRP A 22 -5.32 -17.37 15.01
CA TRP A 22 -4.70 -16.23 14.34
C TRP A 22 -3.85 -16.62 13.11
N GLY A 23 -3.22 -17.79 13.16
CA GLY A 23 -2.47 -18.31 12.01
C GLY A 23 -3.38 -18.63 10.82
N ALA A 24 -4.48 -19.34 11.07
CA ALA A 24 -5.48 -19.70 10.06
C ALA A 24 -6.19 -18.46 9.50
N PHE A 25 -6.51 -17.49 10.36
CA PHE A 25 -7.15 -16.25 9.96
C PHE A 25 -6.25 -15.38 9.06
N LEU A 26 -4.98 -15.18 9.45
CA LEU A 26 -4.09 -14.25 8.75
C LEU A 26 -3.34 -14.88 7.57
N LEU A 27 -2.96 -16.16 7.69
CA LEU A 27 -2.16 -16.86 6.69
C LEU A 27 -2.97 -17.86 5.86
N THR A 28 -4.26 -18.01 6.16
CA THR A 28 -5.28 -18.67 5.32
C THR A 28 -4.78 -19.94 4.61
N TRP A 29 -4.57 -19.92 3.29
CA TRP A 29 -4.13 -21.07 2.50
C TRP A 29 -2.74 -21.58 2.87
N ILE A 30 -1.81 -20.70 3.28
CA ILE A 30 -0.45 -21.08 3.69
C ILE A 30 -0.53 -21.90 4.98
N TRP A 31 -1.30 -21.40 5.96
CA TRP A 31 -1.58 -22.14 7.17
C TRP A 31 -2.34 -23.45 6.87
N GLY A 32 -3.30 -23.40 5.94
CA GLY A 32 -4.10 -24.55 5.51
C GLY A 32 -3.23 -25.68 4.94
N LEU A 33 -2.27 -25.34 4.07
CA LEU A 33 -1.31 -26.27 3.50
C LEU A 33 -0.47 -26.95 4.59
N GLY A 34 0.05 -26.20 5.56
CA GLY A 34 0.85 -26.75 6.66
C GLY A 34 0.07 -27.66 7.64
N ASN A 35 -1.27 -27.55 7.65
CA ASN A 35 -2.17 -28.24 8.57
C ASN A 35 -3.17 -29.17 7.87
N ASN A 36 -2.92 -29.56 6.62
CA ASN A 36 -3.80 -30.42 5.80
C ASN A 36 -5.26 -29.94 5.74
N THR A 37 -5.50 -28.64 5.87
CA THR A 37 -6.83 -28.03 5.92
C THR A 37 -7.13 -27.36 4.58
N PHE A 38 -7.33 -28.18 3.55
CA PHE A 38 -7.47 -27.72 2.15
C PHE A 38 -8.75 -26.93 1.86
N ILE A 39 -9.75 -26.98 2.75
CA ILE A 39 -10.89 -26.05 2.68
C ILE A 39 -10.44 -24.58 2.74
N ALA A 40 -9.25 -24.29 3.27
CA ALA A 40 -8.66 -22.96 3.24
C ALA A 40 -8.47 -22.40 1.81
N PHE A 41 -8.36 -23.26 0.79
CA PHE A 41 -8.26 -22.82 -0.62
C PHE A 41 -9.54 -22.16 -1.16
N LEU A 42 -10.68 -22.30 -0.46
CA LEU A 42 -11.90 -21.55 -0.81
C LEU A 42 -11.71 -20.03 -0.73
N MET A 43 -10.62 -19.55 -0.14
CA MET A 43 -10.24 -18.14 -0.20
C MET A 43 -9.94 -17.61 -1.62
N PHE A 44 -9.74 -18.49 -2.60
CA PHE A 44 -9.54 -18.09 -4.00
C PHE A 44 -10.85 -17.99 -4.77
N VAL A 45 -11.97 -18.42 -4.17
CA VAL A 45 -13.29 -18.29 -4.78
C VAL A 45 -13.87 -16.91 -4.41
N PRO A 46 -14.18 -16.04 -5.39
CA PRO A 46 -14.79 -14.74 -5.13
C PRO A 46 -16.06 -14.86 -4.28
N PHE A 47 -16.31 -13.88 -3.42
CA PHE A 47 -17.43 -13.81 -2.46
C PHE A 47 -17.41 -14.85 -1.33
N VAL A 48 -16.90 -16.06 -1.56
CA VAL A 48 -16.68 -17.08 -0.52
C VAL A 48 -15.46 -16.74 0.32
N ASN A 49 -14.47 -16.08 -0.29
CA ASN A 49 -13.22 -15.75 0.35
C ASN A 49 -13.35 -14.90 1.63
N ILE A 50 -14.27 -13.92 1.65
CA ILE A 50 -14.45 -13.03 2.81
C ILE A 50 -14.97 -13.81 4.04
N PRO A 51 -16.11 -14.54 3.98
CA PRO A 51 -16.53 -15.40 5.10
C PRO A 51 -15.49 -16.45 5.49
N MET A 52 -14.78 -17.01 4.50
CA MET A 52 -13.81 -18.09 4.73
C MET A 52 -12.70 -17.69 5.70
N TRP A 53 -12.25 -16.43 5.68
CA TRP A 53 -11.23 -15.94 6.62
C TRP A 53 -11.68 -16.12 8.07
N PHE A 54 -12.90 -15.66 8.38
CA PHE A 54 -13.45 -15.78 9.73
C PHE A 54 -13.75 -17.23 10.11
N ILE A 55 -14.25 -18.03 9.16
CA ILE A 55 -14.48 -19.45 9.38
C ILE A 55 -13.17 -20.17 9.73
N LEU A 56 -12.06 -19.85 9.04
CA LEU A 56 -10.73 -20.37 9.39
C LEU A 56 -10.27 -19.87 10.76
N GLY A 57 -10.55 -18.62 11.10
CA GLY A 57 -10.27 -18.08 12.43
C GLY A 57 -10.97 -18.86 13.54
N VAL A 58 -12.27 -19.13 13.40
CA VAL A 58 -13.04 -19.86 14.41
C VAL A 58 -12.73 -21.36 14.42
N LYS A 59 -12.72 -22.01 13.25
CA LYS A 59 -12.67 -23.49 13.14
C LYS A 59 -11.29 -24.06 12.82
N GLY A 60 -10.30 -23.21 12.54
CA GLY A 60 -8.99 -23.63 12.06
C GLY A 60 -8.32 -24.64 13.00
N SER A 61 -8.28 -24.38 14.30
CA SER A 61 -7.64 -25.28 15.26
C SER A 61 -8.30 -26.66 15.28
N ALA A 62 -9.64 -26.72 15.31
CA ALA A 62 -10.39 -27.97 15.24
C ALA A 62 -10.15 -28.72 13.93
N TRP A 63 -10.13 -28.03 12.79
CA TRP A 63 -9.84 -28.66 11.50
C TRP A 63 -8.41 -29.19 11.40
N ALA A 64 -7.42 -28.42 11.85
CA ALA A 64 -6.03 -28.87 11.88
C ALA A 64 -5.81 -30.10 12.78
N TRP A 65 -6.54 -30.20 13.90
CA TRP A 65 -6.53 -31.38 14.77
C TRP A 65 -7.14 -32.61 14.07
N ARG A 66 -8.24 -32.42 13.34
CA ARG A 66 -8.95 -33.50 12.63
C ARG A 66 -8.19 -33.99 11.40
N ASN A 67 -7.50 -33.10 10.69
CA ASN A 67 -6.90 -33.38 9.38
C ASN A 67 -5.47 -33.96 9.44
N LYS A 68 -4.78 -33.83 10.58
CA LYS A 68 -3.38 -34.24 10.73
C LYS A 68 -3.19 -35.01 12.03
N ARG A 69 -2.42 -36.10 11.99
CA ARG A 69 -2.00 -36.84 13.19
C ARG A 69 -0.92 -36.05 13.92
N TRP A 70 -1.14 -35.81 15.21
CA TRP A 70 -0.21 -35.15 16.12
C TRP A 70 0.26 -36.15 17.17
N GLU A 71 1.44 -35.95 17.75
CA GLU A 71 1.94 -36.83 18.82
C GLU A 71 1.17 -36.62 20.12
N SER A 72 0.83 -35.37 20.44
CA SER A 72 0.08 -34.97 21.62
C SER A 72 -0.61 -33.61 21.42
N VAL A 73 -1.47 -33.25 22.36
CA VAL A 73 -2.12 -31.93 22.39
C VAL A 73 -1.09 -30.80 22.56
N GLU A 74 -0.03 -31.05 23.33
CA GLU A 74 1.06 -30.11 23.56
C GLU A 74 1.87 -29.90 22.28
N ALA A 75 2.14 -30.96 21.52
CA ALA A 75 2.81 -30.87 20.22
C ALA A 75 2.01 -30.01 19.22
N PHE A 76 0.68 -30.17 19.21
CA PHE A 76 -0.23 -29.32 18.46
C PHE A 76 -0.17 -27.86 18.91
N LYS A 77 -0.34 -27.61 20.22
CA LYS A 77 -0.29 -26.26 20.81
C LYS A 77 1.03 -25.55 20.49
N ARG A 78 2.17 -26.23 20.59
CA ARG A 78 3.49 -25.66 20.23
C ARG A 78 3.53 -25.21 18.77
N THR A 79 3.00 -26.01 17.86
CA THR A 79 2.95 -25.68 16.43
C THR A 79 1.98 -24.53 16.15
N GLN A 80 0.77 -24.56 16.70
CA GLN A 80 -0.20 -23.48 16.51
C GLN A 80 0.26 -22.16 17.12
N ARG A 81 1.01 -22.17 18.24
CA ARG A 81 1.62 -20.96 18.80
C ARG A 81 2.60 -20.29 17.82
N LYS A 82 3.41 -21.07 17.10
CA LYS A 82 4.28 -20.53 16.05
C LYS A 82 3.44 -19.88 14.95
N TRP A 83 2.41 -20.57 14.46
CA TRP A 83 1.51 -20.00 13.46
C TRP A 83 0.81 -18.72 13.92
N ALA A 84 0.35 -18.68 15.18
CA ALA A 84 -0.29 -17.51 15.78
C ALA A 84 0.67 -16.33 16.00
N MET A 85 1.98 -16.58 16.10
CA MET A 85 3.01 -15.54 16.17
C MET A 85 3.41 -15.05 14.77
N TRP A 86 3.65 -15.97 13.83
CA TRP A 86 4.07 -15.64 12.47
C TRP A 86 2.97 -14.93 11.68
N GLY A 87 1.69 -15.26 11.89
CA GLY A 87 0.58 -14.59 11.21
C GLY A 87 0.62 -13.06 11.38
N PRO A 88 0.52 -12.55 12.62
CA PRO A 88 0.64 -11.12 12.88
C PRO A 88 2.01 -10.55 12.49
N ALA A 89 3.11 -11.27 12.72
CA ALA A 89 4.45 -10.79 12.40
C ALA A 89 4.61 -10.50 10.90
N VAL A 90 4.09 -11.38 10.03
CA VAL A 90 4.10 -11.18 8.57
C VAL A 90 3.26 -9.97 8.18
N VAL A 91 2.07 -9.81 8.76
CA VAL A 91 1.22 -8.63 8.51
C VAL A 91 1.92 -7.34 8.91
N VAL A 92 2.48 -7.28 10.12
CA VAL A 92 3.23 -6.11 10.61
C VAL A 92 4.42 -5.81 9.72
N PHE A 93 5.19 -6.83 9.32
CA PHE A 93 6.30 -6.66 8.39
C PHE A 93 5.86 -6.01 7.08
N PHE A 94 4.80 -6.52 6.43
CA PHE A 94 4.34 -5.95 5.16
C PHE A 94 3.77 -4.53 5.31
N VAL A 95 3.09 -4.22 6.43
CA VAL A 95 2.62 -2.86 6.72
C VAL A 95 3.80 -1.90 6.88
N LEU A 96 4.79 -2.26 7.68
CA LEU A 96 5.98 -1.43 7.90
C LEU A 96 6.82 -1.29 6.64
N PHE A 97 7.02 -2.38 5.90
CA PHE A 97 7.75 -2.38 4.64
C PHE A 97 7.06 -1.49 3.60
N SER A 98 5.73 -1.64 3.42
CA SER A 98 4.97 -0.83 2.47
C SER A 98 4.94 0.64 2.87
N GLY A 99 4.76 0.94 4.16
CA GLY A 99 4.82 2.31 4.68
C GLY A 99 6.21 2.94 4.51
N GLY A 100 7.27 2.19 4.78
CA GLY A 100 8.65 2.62 4.55
C GLY A 100 8.94 2.88 3.07
N MET A 101 8.55 1.96 2.18
CA MET A 101 8.68 2.12 0.74
C MET A 101 7.93 3.34 0.22
N PHE A 102 6.69 3.54 0.67
CA PHE A 102 5.91 4.72 0.33
C PHE A 102 6.60 6.02 0.78
N TRP A 103 7.09 6.07 2.02
CA TRP A 103 7.83 7.22 2.55
C TRP A 103 9.10 7.52 1.76
N THR A 104 9.89 6.49 1.43
CA THR A 104 11.10 6.62 0.61
C THR A 104 10.77 7.15 -0.78
N MET A 105 9.77 6.58 -1.48
CA MET A 105 9.34 7.06 -2.79
C MET A 105 8.82 8.50 -2.73
N ALA A 106 7.97 8.82 -1.76
CA ALA A 106 7.46 10.17 -1.56
C ALA A 106 8.60 11.20 -1.35
N THR A 107 9.65 10.81 -0.63
CA THR A 107 10.84 11.65 -0.41
C THR A 107 11.63 11.87 -1.70
N ILE A 108 11.84 10.84 -2.51
CA ILE A 108 12.53 10.94 -3.80
C ILE A 108 11.80 11.92 -4.72
N PHE A 109 10.48 11.75 -4.87
CA PHE A 109 9.71 12.62 -5.75
C PHE A 109 9.65 14.07 -5.22
N LYS A 110 9.44 14.28 -3.92
CA LYS A 110 9.43 15.64 -3.31
C LYS A 110 10.77 16.35 -3.40
N ASN A 111 11.88 15.61 -3.45
CA ASN A 111 13.21 16.18 -3.58
C ASN A 111 13.69 16.31 -5.03
N SER A 112 12.92 15.81 -6.00
CA SER A 112 13.26 15.93 -7.41
C SER A 112 13.21 17.38 -7.91
N ASP A 113 14.11 17.70 -8.83
CA ASP A 113 14.18 19.06 -9.40
C ASP A 113 12.95 19.38 -10.23
N ALA A 114 12.41 18.43 -11.00
CA ALA A 114 11.16 18.58 -11.72
C ALA A 114 9.99 19.03 -10.81
N TYR A 115 9.85 18.41 -9.63
CA TYR A 115 8.83 18.80 -8.66
C TYR A 115 9.09 20.18 -8.08
N LYS A 116 10.33 20.48 -7.67
CA LYS A 116 10.69 21.79 -7.12
C LYS A 116 10.49 22.93 -8.12
N LEU A 117 10.83 22.70 -9.40
CA LEU A 117 10.61 23.65 -10.49
C LEU A 117 9.11 23.94 -10.67
N ALA A 118 8.28 22.89 -10.72
CA ALA A 118 6.83 23.05 -10.87
C ALA A 118 6.20 23.74 -9.64
N LEU A 119 6.64 23.38 -8.44
CA LEU A 119 6.19 24.02 -7.21
C LEU A 119 6.57 25.50 -7.15
N ASN A 120 7.79 25.83 -7.58
CA ASN A 120 8.21 27.21 -7.66
C ASN A 120 7.36 27.98 -8.70
N ALA A 121 7.13 27.40 -9.88
CA ALA A 121 6.33 28.02 -10.92
C ALA A 121 4.91 28.38 -10.46
N VAL A 122 4.23 27.49 -9.72
CA VAL A 122 2.90 27.82 -9.16
C VAL A 122 2.94 28.86 -8.03
N GLN A 123 4.02 28.89 -7.23
CA GLN A 123 4.18 29.83 -6.13
C GLN A 123 4.50 31.26 -6.58
N VAL A 124 5.21 31.42 -7.69
CA VAL A 124 5.56 32.74 -8.23
C VAL A 124 4.51 33.27 -9.21
N ASN A 125 3.66 32.40 -9.76
CA ASN A 125 2.62 32.80 -10.71
C ASN A 125 1.54 33.68 -10.03
N PRO A 126 1.33 34.93 -10.49
CA PRO A 126 0.37 35.85 -9.88
C PRO A 126 -1.08 35.37 -9.97
N GLU A 127 -1.44 34.69 -11.07
CA GLU A 127 -2.79 34.21 -11.30
C GLU A 127 -3.12 33.02 -10.40
N ALA A 128 -2.20 32.07 -10.27
CA ALA A 128 -2.32 30.96 -9.33
C ALA A 128 -2.42 31.46 -7.88
N THR A 129 -1.60 32.44 -7.50
CA THR A 129 -1.63 33.05 -6.17
C THR A 129 -2.95 33.78 -5.89
N ARG A 130 -3.56 34.40 -6.91
CA ARG A 130 -4.89 35.04 -6.77
C ARG A 130 -5.98 34.02 -6.44
N ILE A 131 -5.91 32.82 -7.04
CA ILE A 131 -6.89 31.73 -6.86
C ILE A 131 -6.65 31.00 -5.54
N LEU A 132 -5.42 30.56 -5.28
CA LEU A 132 -5.09 29.74 -4.11
C LEU A 132 -4.92 30.58 -2.83
N GLY A 133 -4.44 31.82 -2.95
CA GLY A 133 -3.94 32.61 -1.83
C GLY A 133 -2.55 32.16 -1.37
N ALA A 134 -2.01 32.84 -0.35
CA ALA A 134 -0.71 32.52 0.24
C ALA A 134 -0.85 32.27 1.76
N PRO A 135 -0.09 31.34 2.36
CA PRO A 135 0.90 30.45 1.72
C PRO A 135 0.27 29.25 0.98
N ILE A 136 0.90 28.79 -0.09
CA ILE A 136 0.50 27.59 -0.85
C ILE A 136 1.19 26.36 -0.24
N LYS A 137 0.39 25.42 0.26
CA LYS A 137 0.83 24.13 0.79
C LYS A 137 0.79 23.08 -0.31
N PRO A 138 1.93 22.45 -0.64
CA PRO A 138 1.94 21.42 -1.68
C PRO A 138 1.65 20.02 -1.12
N GLY A 139 0.99 19.22 -1.95
CA GLY A 139 0.69 17.82 -1.73
C GLY A 139 1.84 16.88 -2.06
N PHE A 140 1.53 15.59 -2.16
CA PHE A 140 2.51 14.60 -2.60
C PHE A 140 2.48 14.47 -4.13
N PRO A 141 3.64 14.55 -4.81
CA PRO A 141 3.71 14.24 -6.23
C PRO A 141 3.43 12.77 -6.52
N THR A 142 2.69 12.56 -7.60
CA THR A 142 2.42 11.27 -8.24
C THR A 142 2.87 11.34 -9.69
N GLY A 143 3.01 10.19 -10.34
CA GLY A 143 3.41 10.11 -11.75
C GLY A 143 4.71 9.33 -11.91
N SER A 144 5.47 9.65 -12.95
CA SER A 144 6.67 8.92 -13.34
C SER A 144 7.85 9.85 -13.54
N MET A 145 9.03 9.35 -13.20
CA MET A 145 10.31 9.98 -13.48
C MET A 145 11.27 8.90 -13.97
N GLN A 146 11.94 9.16 -15.09
CA GLN A 146 12.92 8.26 -15.68
C GLN A 146 14.16 9.08 -16.01
N THR A 147 15.32 8.59 -15.59
CA THR A 147 16.62 9.19 -15.88
C THR A 147 17.52 8.14 -16.53
N SER A 148 18.27 8.55 -17.55
CA SER A 148 19.24 7.73 -18.28
C SER A 148 20.48 8.57 -18.55
N GLY A 149 21.51 8.39 -17.72
CA GLY A 149 22.69 9.24 -17.77
C GLY A 149 22.34 10.71 -17.47
N PRO A 150 22.75 11.68 -18.31
CA PRO A 150 22.47 13.10 -18.12
C PRO A 150 21.11 13.55 -18.66
N ASP A 151 20.31 12.62 -19.20
CA ASP A 151 19.00 12.90 -19.79
C ASP A 151 17.87 12.25 -18.99
N GLY A 152 16.69 12.85 -19.03
CA GLY A 152 15.59 12.41 -18.18
C GLY A 152 14.26 13.01 -18.58
N ARG A 153 13.18 12.37 -18.14
CA ARG A 153 11.80 12.84 -18.32
C ARG A 153 11.01 12.60 -17.06
N ALA A 154 10.21 13.58 -16.68
CA ALA A 154 9.27 13.48 -15.58
C ALA A 154 7.89 13.91 -16.05
N SER A 155 6.88 13.13 -15.68
CA SER A 155 5.47 13.50 -15.82
C SER A 155 4.87 13.36 -14.43
N LEU A 156 4.62 14.50 -13.77
CA LEU A 156 4.17 14.54 -12.38
C LEU A 156 2.85 15.28 -12.26
N ALA A 157 2.08 14.90 -11.25
CA ALA A 157 0.91 15.63 -10.79
C ALA A 157 0.94 15.75 -9.27
N PHE A 158 0.61 16.91 -8.73
CA PHE A 158 0.49 17.12 -7.29
C PHE A 158 -0.58 18.15 -6.96
N ASP A 159 -1.27 17.95 -5.85
CA ASP A 159 -2.25 18.91 -5.36
C ASP A 159 -1.55 20.09 -4.69
N VAL A 160 -2.19 21.25 -4.76
CA VAL A 160 -1.78 22.47 -4.07
C VAL A 160 -2.99 23.09 -3.38
N GLU A 161 -2.80 23.49 -2.13
CA GLU A 161 -3.86 24.05 -1.29
C GLU A 161 -3.41 25.37 -0.69
N GLY A 162 -4.22 26.40 -0.83
CA GLY A 162 -4.03 27.68 -0.17
C GLY A 162 -5.29 28.13 0.56
N PRO A 163 -5.25 29.25 1.30
CA PRO A 163 -6.39 29.71 2.11
C PRO A 163 -7.65 30.05 1.32
N LYS A 164 -7.55 30.30 0.01
CA LYS A 164 -8.67 30.71 -0.85
C LYS A 164 -9.18 29.60 -1.77
N GLY A 165 -8.40 28.53 -1.95
CA GLY A 165 -8.74 27.48 -2.89
C GLY A 165 -7.71 26.36 -2.94
N LYS A 166 -8.02 25.37 -3.75
CA LYS A 166 -7.18 24.19 -3.98
C LYS A 166 -7.26 23.78 -5.44
N GLY A 167 -6.25 23.07 -5.90
CA GLY A 167 -6.19 22.58 -7.27
C GLY A 167 -5.06 21.61 -7.47
N THR A 168 -4.84 21.21 -8.71
CA THR A 168 -3.82 20.23 -9.08
C THR A 168 -2.88 20.85 -10.10
N VAL A 169 -1.58 20.67 -9.89
CA VAL A 169 -0.53 21.03 -10.84
C VAL A 169 -0.14 19.80 -11.64
N TYR A 170 -0.18 19.91 -12.96
CA TYR A 170 0.31 18.92 -13.91
C TYR A 170 1.59 19.43 -14.56
N VAL A 171 2.63 18.60 -14.57
CA VAL A 171 3.94 18.98 -15.12
C VAL A 171 4.54 17.88 -15.99
N MET A 172 5.09 18.28 -17.13
CA MET A 172 6.08 17.54 -17.88
C MET A 172 7.42 18.29 -17.78
N ALA A 173 8.47 17.61 -17.37
CA ALA A 173 9.81 18.18 -17.27
C ALA A 173 10.81 17.27 -18.02
N ILE A 174 11.83 17.90 -18.61
CA ILE A 174 12.89 17.21 -19.34
C ILE A 174 14.22 17.60 -18.71
N GLU A 175 15.07 16.59 -18.49
CA GLU A 175 16.47 16.78 -18.15
C GLU A 175 17.30 16.62 -19.42
N ALA A 176 18.18 17.57 -19.68
CA ALA A 176 19.15 17.51 -20.76
C ALA A 176 20.49 18.04 -20.24
N MET A 177 21.57 17.31 -20.51
CA MET A 177 22.92 17.67 -20.03
C MET A 177 22.99 17.88 -18.50
N GLY A 178 22.23 17.08 -17.74
CA GLY A 178 22.18 17.14 -16.28
C GLY A 178 21.47 18.37 -15.70
N GLN A 179 20.64 19.05 -16.50
CA GLN A 179 19.85 20.20 -16.08
C GLN A 179 18.37 19.98 -16.39
N TRP A 180 17.52 20.10 -15.38
CA TRP A 180 16.07 19.98 -15.50
C TRP A 180 15.43 21.29 -15.95
N ARG A 181 14.44 21.20 -16.84
CA ARG A 181 13.55 22.30 -17.21
C ARG A 181 12.11 21.85 -17.36
N LEU A 182 11.18 22.79 -17.18
CA LEU A 182 9.76 22.57 -17.45
C LEU A 182 9.55 22.54 -18.96
N ASP A 183 8.98 21.43 -19.46
CA ASP A 183 8.52 21.30 -20.83
C ASP A 183 7.06 21.80 -20.92
N GLU A 184 6.20 21.31 -20.02
CA GLU A 184 4.83 21.79 -19.83
C GLU A 184 4.52 21.90 -18.33
N ALA A 185 3.82 22.95 -17.90
CA ALA A 185 3.37 23.09 -16.53
C ALA A 185 2.02 23.83 -16.48
N VAL A 186 1.01 23.19 -15.90
CA VAL A 186 -0.36 23.72 -15.84
C VAL A 186 -0.92 23.57 -14.44
N PHE A 187 -1.49 24.64 -13.90
CA PHE A 187 -2.33 24.58 -12.71
C PHE A 187 -3.81 24.49 -13.12
N GLU A 188 -4.55 23.55 -12.55
CA GLU A 188 -6.01 23.43 -12.69
C GLU A 188 -6.69 23.75 -11.35
N ASP A 189 -7.56 24.75 -11.33
CA ASP A 189 -8.41 25.03 -10.17
C ASP A 189 -9.44 23.92 -9.98
N GLU A 190 -9.56 23.38 -8.76
CA GLU A 190 -10.49 22.29 -8.49
C GLU A 190 -11.95 22.71 -8.68
N ALA A 191 -12.28 23.96 -8.31
CA ALA A 191 -13.65 24.45 -8.31
C ALA A 191 -14.16 24.80 -9.71
N THR A 192 -13.36 25.55 -10.48
CA THR A 192 -13.78 26.04 -11.80
C THR A 192 -13.29 25.19 -12.96
N LYS A 193 -12.34 24.28 -12.71
CA LYS A 193 -11.59 23.56 -13.76
C LYS A 193 -10.84 24.47 -14.73
N HIS A 194 -10.69 25.75 -14.37
CA HIS A 194 -9.91 26.70 -15.13
C HIS A 194 -8.43 26.32 -15.07
N ARG A 195 -7.76 26.35 -16.21
CA ARG A 195 -6.36 25.96 -16.37
C ARG A 195 -5.48 27.16 -16.68
N ILE A 196 -4.35 27.25 -15.98
CA ILE A 196 -3.38 28.33 -16.10
C ILE A 196 -2.04 27.73 -16.50
N ASP A 197 -1.45 28.20 -17.60
CA ASP A 197 -0.06 27.86 -17.97
C ASP A 197 0.90 28.55 -17.00
N LEU A 198 1.74 27.75 -16.35
CA LEU A 198 2.68 28.21 -15.33
C LEU A 198 4.04 28.64 -15.92
N ARG A 199 4.28 28.45 -17.23
CA ARG A 199 5.55 28.78 -17.89
C ARG A 199 5.62 30.22 -18.42
N ALA A 200 4.51 30.96 -18.41
CA ALA A 200 4.38 32.25 -19.09
C ALA A 200 5.32 33.37 -18.59
N GLU A 201 6.11 33.13 -17.54
CA GLU A 201 7.09 34.08 -16.99
C GLU A 201 8.54 33.56 -17.05
N SER A 202 8.80 32.37 -17.63
CA SER A 202 10.13 31.78 -17.77
C SER A 202 10.70 31.78 -19.20
N ASP A 203 10.17 32.64 -20.09
CA ASP A 203 10.72 32.85 -21.44
C ASP A 203 11.55 34.14 -21.51
N PRO A 204 12.88 34.12 -21.24
CA PRO A 204 13.77 35.22 -21.59
C PRO A 204 14.17 35.14 -23.09
N GLY A 205 13.20 34.98 -23.98
CA GLY A 205 13.45 34.53 -25.36
C GLY A 205 12.49 35.08 -26.43
N LYS A 206 12.27 36.40 -26.44
CA LYS A 206 12.05 37.15 -27.69
C LYS A 206 12.99 38.35 -27.77
#